data_AF-D2KNY3-F1
#
_entry.id   AF-D2KNY3-F1
#
_cell.length_a   1.000
_cell.length_b   1.000
_cell.length_c   1.000
_cell.angle_alpha   90.00
_cell.angle_beta   90.00
_cell.angle_gamma   90.00
#
_symmetry.space_group_name_H-M   'P 1'
#
loop_
_entity.id
_entity.type
_entity.pdbx_description
1 polymer ?
#
loop_
_entity_poly.entity_id
_entity_poly.type
_entity_poly.pdbx_seq_one_letter_code
_entity_poly.pdbx_strand_id
1 'polypeptide(L)'
;MEVVRLNQNLFNKLRGNEISNNKNGSRPYYYSFKRNNNRVCIPFRTNAQNVPNKYKINLGGEQPDKPNSAIDLTKSIVISNDEYLNNRSKAKIPQNVNNFLKQQAPAIEQKYDTMSNDYIKAKASLSKIPLVKYSTMQYFHKELNIQDSIDNQQTKNAINELISNGKSNKYNKLQSSLPNEKLNLLDDYETLYEFKSLTDYPAKINSNDIDNPFLEVEKNNKHFTLSALTIKNEPEKHVKDFLNYDIENEKNKDIDLDL
;
A
#
# COMPACT_ATOMS: atom_id res chain seq x y z
N MET A 1 9.35 -10.65 -23.57
CA MET A 1 7.98 -10.12 -23.78
C MET A 1 7.35 -10.84 -24.96
N GLU A 2 6.08 -11.20 -24.90
CA GLU A 2 5.37 -11.85 -26.01
C GLU A 2 3.85 -11.82 -25.83
N VAL A 3 3.11 -11.94 -26.94
CA VAL A 3 1.66 -12.16 -26.92
C VAL A 3 1.38 -13.66 -26.98
N VAL A 4 0.58 -14.16 -26.04
CA VAL A 4 0.29 -15.59 -25.86
C VAL A 4 -1.20 -15.84 -25.70
N ARG A 5 -1.59 -17.10 -25.87
CA ARG A 5 -2.83 -17.64 -25.31
C ARG A 5 -2.48 -18.42 -24.05
N LEU A 6 -3.33 -18.35 -23.05
CA LEU A 6 -3.21 -19.14 -21.83
C LEU A 6 -4.26 -20.25 -21.83
N ASN A 7 -3.88 -21.44 -21.39
CA ASN A 7 -4.79 -22.57 -21.25
C ASN A 7 -5.91 -22.23 -20.26
N GLN A 8 -7.15 -22.57 -20.60
CA GLN A 8 -8.32 -22.37 -19.75
C GLN A 8 -8.19 -23.07 -18.40
N ASN A 9 -7.57 -24.25 -18.35
CA ASN A 9 -7.40 -25.01 -17.11
C ASN A 9 -6.56 -24.28 -16.05
N LEU A 10 -5.70 -23.33 -16.47
CA LEU A 10 -4.99 -22.43 -15.55
C LEU A 10 -5.96 -21.68 -14.63
N PHE A 11 -7.08 -21.22 -15.19
CA PHE A 11 -8.02 -20.36 -14.48
C PHE A 11 -8.90 -21.12 -13.49
N ASN A 12 -8.88 -22.46 -13.51
CA ASN A 12 -9.48 -23.26 -12.44
C ASN A 12 -8.71 -23.15 -11.12
N LYS A 13 -7.41 -22.82 -11.20
CA LYS A 13 -6.54 -22.62 -10.03
C LYS A 13 -6.55 -21.17 -9.55
N LEU A 14 -6.77 -20.23 -10.46
CA LEU A 14 -6.85 -18.80 -10.14
C LEU A 14 -8.23 -18.48 -9.54
N ARG A 15 -8.25 -18.10 -8.26
CA ARG A 15 -9.47 -17.70 -7.54
C ARG A 15 -9.61 -16.18 -7.53
N GLY A 16 -10.86 -15.69 -7.50
CA GLY A 16 -11.16 -14.28 -7.31
C GLY A 16 -12.25 -13.76 -8.26
N ASN A 17 -13.21 -13.04 -7.71
CA ASN A 17 -14.35 -12.50 -8.46
C ASN A 17 -13.92 -11.60 -9.61
N GLU A 18 -12.85 -10.82 -9.45
CA GLU A 18 -12.38 -9.93 -10.52
C GLU A 18 -11.69 -10.67 -11.67
N ILE A 19 -11.20 -11.89 -11.43
CA ILE A 19 -10.64 -12.76 -12.48
C ILE A 19 -11.79 -13.41 -13.26
N SER A 20 -12.80 -13.96 -12.57
CA SER A 20 -13.94 -14.61 -13.20
C SER A 20 -14.88 -13.62 -13.89
N ASN A 21 -15.26 -12.52 -13.24
CA ASN A 21 -16.15 -11.50 -13.79
C ASN A 21 -15.53 -10.75 -14.97
N ASN A 22 -14.21 -10.52 -14.95
CA ASN A 22 -13.51 -9.98 -16.11
C ASN A 22 -13.35 -11.02 -17.24
N LYS A 23 -13.86 -12.22 -17.06
CA LYS A 23 -13.80 -13.34 -18.00
C LYS A 23 -12.36 -13.66 -18.40
N ASN A 24 -11.39 -13.51 -17.49
CA ASN A 24 -9.98 -13.76 -17.80
C ASN A 24 -9.84 -15.17 -18.40
N GLY A 25 -10.44 -16.20 -17.79
CA GLY A 25 -10.38 -17.56 -18.33
C GLY A 25 -10.96 -17.76 -19.75
N SER A 26 -11.84 -16.87 -20.22
CA SER A 26 -12.38 -16.97 -21.59
C SER A 26 -11.67 -16.03 -22.57
N ARG A 27 -10.69 -15.24 -22.14
CA ARG A 27 -9.99 -14.30 -23.02
C ARG A 27 -8.94 -15.04 -23.85
N PRO A 28 -8.89 -14.78 -25.16
CA PRO A 28 -8.02 -15.55 -26.04
C PRO A 28 -6.55 -15.14 -25.93
N TYR A 29 -6.26 -13.87 -25.60
CA TYR A 29 -4.91 -13.29 -25.75
C TYR A 29 -4.45 -12.49 -24.54
N TYR A 30 -3.15 -12.59 -24.29
CA TYR A 30 -2.45 -11.93 -23.20
C TYR A 30 -1.12 -11.36 -23.69
N TYR A 31 -0.80 -10.13 -23.31
CA TYR A 31 0.55 -9.61 -23.40
C TYR A 31 1.31 -10.02 -22.13
N SER A 32 2.50 -10.61 -22.28
CA SER A 32 3.26 -11.13 -21.15
C SER A 32 4.67 -10.56 -21.06
N PHE A 33 5.12 -10.30 -19.85
CA PHE A 33 6.49 -9.93 -19.52
C PHE A 33 6.90 -10.51 -18.16
N LYS A 34 8.21 -10.56 -17.91
CA LYS A 34 8.77 -11.12 -16.68
C LYS A 34 8.76 -10.04 -15.59
N ARG A 35 8.41 -10.42 -14.36
CA ARG A 35 8.56 -9.58 -13.17
C ARG A 35 8.96 -10.48 -12.01
N ASN A 36 10.13 -10.24 -11.43
CA ASN A 36 10.76 -11.14 -10.46
C ASN A 36 10.86 -12.57 -11.04
N ASN A 37 10.49 -13.59 -10.26
CA ASN A 37 10.42 -14.99 -10.72
C ASN A 37 9.07 -15.37 -11.36
N ASN A 38 8.22 -14.36 -11.62
CA ASN A 38 6.87 -14.54 -12.13
C ASN A 38 6.69 -13.91 -13.52
N ARG A 39 5.52 -14.18 -14.10
CA ARG A 39 5.04 -13.65 -15.37
C ARG A 39 3.78 -12.84 -15.13
N VAL A 40 3.82 -11.57 -15.50
CA VAL A 40 2.64 -10.73 -15.58
C VAL A 40 2.00 -10.96 -16.94
N CYS A 41 0.72 -11.34 -16.96
CA CYS A 41 -0.06 -11.56 -18.17
C CYS A 41 -1.24 -10.58 -18.20
N ILE A 42 -1.19 -9.63 -19.13
CA ILE A 42 -2.19 -8.57 -19.29
C ILE A 42 -3.23 -8.99 -20.33
N PRO A 43 -4.52 -9.08 -19.98
CA PRO A 43 -5.56 -9.51 -20.90
C PRO A 43 -5.86 -8.47 -21.98
N PHE A 44 -6.17 -8.96 -23.18
CA PHE A 44 -6.76 -8.15 -24.24
C PHE A 44 -8.26 -7.96 -23.99
N ARG A 45 -8.75 -6.74 -24.23
CA ARG A 45 -10.16 -6.36 -24.15
C ARG A 45 -10.61 -5.76 -25.47
N THR A 46 -11.82 -6.12 -25.90
CA THR A 46 -12.49 -5.51 -27.05
C THR A 46 -13.21 -4.20 -26.69
N ASN A 47 -13.57 -4.03 -25.42
CA ASN A 47 -14.13 -2.80 -24.87
C ASN A 47 -13.44 -2.45 -23.54
N ALA A 48 -12.63 -1.39 -23.57
CA ALA A 48 -11.90 -0.83 -22.44
C ALA A 48 -12.13 0.68 -22.28
N GLN A 49 -13.28 1.20 -22.74
CA GLN A 49 -13.58 2.64 -22.69
C GLN A 49 -13.52 3.20 -21.26
N ASN A 50 -14.00 2.43 -20.27
CA ASN A 50 -14.03 2.83 -18.86
C ASN A 50 -12.71 2.59 -18.11
N VAL A 51 -11.70 2.00 -18.76
CA VAL A 51 -10.38 1.82 -18.14
C VAL A 51 -9.57 3.11 -18.32
N PRO A 52 -9.02 3.71 -17.25
CA PRO A 52 -8.22 4.92 -17.36
C PRO A 52 -7.03 4.76 -18.31
N ASN A 53 -6.73 5.78 -19.13
CA ASN A 53 -5.62 5.76 -20.10
C ASN A 53 -4.25 5.46 -19.46
N LYS A 54 -4.04 5.84 -18.20
CA LYS A 54 -2.80 5.52 -17.47
C LYS A 54 -2.63 4.03 -17.16
N TYR A 55 -3.70 3.24 -17.21
CA TYR A 55 -3.70 1.81 -16.89
C TYR A 55 -4.07 0.92 -18.09
N LYS A 56 -3.96 1.43 -19.31
CA LYS A 56 -4.16 0.65 -20.54
C LYS A 56 -3.21 1.10 -21.66
N ILE A 57 -3.04 0.23 -22.65
CA ILE A 57 -2.55 0.58 -23.99
C ILE A 57 -3.69 0.39 -24.95
N ASN A 58 -4.10 1.47 -25.61
CA ASN A 58 -5.15 1.43 -26.63
C ASN A 58 -4.65 0.71 -27.88
N LEU A 59 -5.48 -0.15 -28.44
CA LEU A 59 -5.22 -0.90 -29.67
C LEU A 59 -6.12 -0.44 -30.83
N GLY A 60 -7.07 0.48 -30.58
CA GLY A 60 -8.03 0.93 -31.59
C GLY A 60 -7.40 1.48 -32.88
N GLY A 61 -6.26 2.17 -32.79
CA GLY A 61 -5.53 2.64 -33.96
C GLY A 61 -4.99 1.51 -34.85
N GLU A 62 -4.65 0.37 -34.24
CA GLU A 62 -4.18 -0.83 -34.94
C GLU A 62 -5.32 -1.80 -35.30
N GLN A 63 -6.52 -1.56 -34.76
CA GLN A 63 -7.70 -2.39 -34.92
C GLN A 63 -8.93 -1.51 -35.14
N PRO A 64 -9.10 -0.91 -36.33
CA PRO A 64 -10.18 0.04 -36.61
C PRO A 64 -11.58 -0.51 -36.33
N ASP A 65 -11.82 -1.80 -36.59
CA ASP A 65 -13.09 -2.50 -36.30
C ASP A 65 -13.36 -2.70 -34.79
N LYS A 66 -12.36 -2.40 -33.95
CA LYS A 66 -12.40 -2.53 -32.49
C LYS A 66 -11.80 -1.28 -31.85
N PRO A 67 -12.40 -0.09 -32.06
CA PRO A 67 -11.80 1.19 -31.69
C PRO A 67 -11.56 1.33 -30.18
N ASN A 68 -12.36 0.64 -29.38
CA ASN A 68 -12.26 0.64 -27.91
C ASN A 68 -11.43 -0.53 -27.35
N SER A 69 -10.68 -1.24 -28.20
CA SER A 69 -9.83 -2.34 -27.76
C SER A 69 -8.57 -1.83 -27.07
N ALA A 70 -8.10 -2.59 -26.08
CA ALA A 70 -6.91 -2.28 -25.31
C ALA A 70 -6.35 -3.53 -24.63
N ILE A 71 -5.10 -3.47 -24.19
CA ILE A 71 -4.63 -4.31 -23.07
C ILE A 71 -4.89 -3.57 -21.75
N ASP A 72 -5.51 -4.24 -20.79
CA ASP A 72 -5.97 -3.66 -19.53
C ASP A 72 -5.11 -4.15 -18.35
N LEU A 73 -4.25 -3.27 -17.87
CA LEU A 73 -3.26 -3.59 -16.85
C LEU A 73 -3.93 -3.91 -15.49
N THR A 74 -5.10 -3.34 -15.22
CA THR A 74 -5.84 -3.54 -13.96
C THR A 74 -6.38 -4.95 -13.79
N LYS A 75 -6.41 -5.72 -14.88
CA LYS A 75 -6.92 -7.10 -14.92
C LYS A 75 -5.83 -8.12 -15.18
N SER A 76 -4.58 -7.71 -15.04
CA SER A 76 -3.40 -8.57 -15.17
C SER A 76 -3.42 -9.72 -14.17
N ILE A 77 -2.99 -10.89 -14.60
CA ILE A 77 -2.75 -12.02 -13.71
C ILE A 77 -1.24 -12.20 -13.54
N VAL A 78 -0.86 -12.72 -12.38
CA VAL A 78 0.54 -13.02 -12.05
C VAL A 78 0.63 -14.50 -11.78
N ILE A 79 1.49 -15.19 -12.52
CA ILE A 79 1.69 -16.64 -12.39
C ILE A 79 3.18 -16.95 -12.37
N SER A 80 3.54 -18.08 -11.77
CA SER A 80 4.93 -18.54 -11.76
C SER A 80 5.44 -18.74 -13.19
N ASN A 81 6.75 -18.58 -13.40
CA ASN A 81 7.31 -18.80 -14.73
C ASN A 81 7.11 -20.23 -15.23
N ASP A 82 7.13 -21.23 -14.34
CA ASP A 82 6.90 -22.64 -14.71
C ASP A 82 5.45 -22.88 -15.12
N GLU A 83 4.49 -22.35 -14.34
CA GLU A 83 3.07 -22.43 -14.68
C GLU A 83 2.76 -21.70 -15.99
N TYR A 84 3.40 -20.55 -16.23
CA TYR A 84 3.33 -19.84 -17.51
C TYR A 84 3.85 -20.70 -18.66
N LEU A 85 5.03 -21.30 -18.55
CA LEU A 85 5.63 -22.11 -19.61
C LEU A 85 4.76 -23.34 -19.94
N ASN A 86 4.14 -23.96 -18.94
CA ASN A 86 3.26 -25.13 -19.10
C ASN A 86 1.87 -24.79 -19.66
N ASN A 87 1.44 -23.53 -19.60
CA ASN A 87 0.09 -23.13 -20.00
C ASN A 87 0.06 -22.16 -21.18
N ARG A 88 1.21 -21.69 -21.68
CA ARG A 88 1.27 -20.78 -22.82
C ARG A 88 1.20 -21.51 -24.15
N SER A 89 0.55 -20.90 -25.12
CA SER A 89 0.63 -21.27 -26.53
C SER A 89 0.72 -20.03 -27.41
N LYS A 90 1.17 -20.21 -28.66
CA LYS A 90 1.35 -19.12 -29.62
C LYS A 90 0.03 -18.41 -29.90
N ALA A 91 0.00 -17.08 -29.71
CA ALA A 91 -1.13 -16.27 -30.13
C ALA A 91 -1.13 -16.05 -31.65
N LYS A 92 -2.33 -16.05 -32.24
CA LYS A 92 -2.56 -15.62 -33.62
C LYS A 92 -3.23 -14.25 -33.59
N ILE A 93 -2.42 -13.20 -33.65
CA ILE A 93 -2.88 -11.81 -33.71
C ILE A 93 -2.38 -11.13 -34.98
N PRO A 94 -3.04 -10.06 -35.46
CA PRO A 94 -2.57 -9.28 -36.60
C PRO A 94 -1.13 -8.79 -36.39
N GLN A 95 -0.33 -8.81 -37.46
CA GLN A 95 1.09 -8.49 -37.39
C GLN A 95 1.34 -7.03 -36.98
N ASN A 96 0.50 -6.09 -37.44
CA ASN A 96 0.58 -4.68 -37.05
C ASN A 96 0.38 -4.51 -35.54
N VAL A 97 -0.63 -5.17 -34.94
CA VAL A 97 -0.87 -5.18 -33.49
C VAL A 97 0.34 -5.75 -32.74
N ASN A 98 0.93 -6.83 -33.24
CA ASN A 98 2.11 -7.43 -32.62
C ASN A 98 3.33 -6.50 -32.66
N ASN A 99 3.56 -5.84 -33.80
CA ASN A 99 4.66 -4.88 -33.96
C ASN A 99 4.46 -3.66 -33.05
N PHE A 100 3.25 -3.11 -33.02
CA PHE A 100 2.89 -2.01 -32.13
C PHE A 100 3.15 -2.38 -30.66
N LEU A 101 2.70 -3.54 -30.19
CA LEU A 101 2.94 -3.97 -28.81
C LEU A 101 4.42 -4.17 -28.47
N LYS A 102 5.24 -4.63 -29.42
CA LYS A 102 6.70 -4.69 -29.23
C LYS A 102 7.32 -3.30 -29.08
N GLN A 103 6.89 -2.33 -29.89
CA GLN A 103 7.33 -0.94 -29.77
C GLN A 103 6.87 -0.29 -28.47
N GLN A 104 5.66 -0.63 -28.00
CA GLN A 104 5.07 -0.12 -26.77
C GLN A 104 5.57 -0.82 -25.49
N ALA A 105 6.47 -1.80 -25.59
CA ALA A 105 6.90 -2.59 -24.43
C ALA A 105 7.43 -1.73 -23.26
N PRO A 106 8.30 -0.72 -23.46
CA PRO A 106 8.74 0.16 -22.37
C PRO A 106 7.57 0.91 -21.72
N ALA A 107 6.62 1.41 -22.53
CA ALA A 107 5.45 2.13 -22.04
C ALA A 107 4.47 1.22 -21.28
N ILE A 108 4.35 -0.05 -21.68
CA ILE A 108 3.55 -1.05 -20.96
C ILE A 108 4.11 -1.27 -19.56
N GLU A 109 5.41 -1.51 -19.45
CA GLU A 109 6.07 -1.75 -18.17
C GLU A 109 6.01 -0.51 -17.27
N GLN A 110 6.25 0.68 -17.82
CA GLN A 110 6.13 1.94 -17.08
C GLN A 110 4.71 2.18 -16.56
N LYS A 111 3.68 1.91 -17.38
CA LYS A 111 2.27 2.02 -16.94
C LYS A 111 1.93 0.98 -15.88
N TYR A 112 2.53 -0.20 -15.95
CA TYR A 112 2.36 -1.24 -14.94
C TYR A 112 2.97 -0.81 -13.60
N ASP A 113 4.16 -0.21 -13.61
CA ASP A 113 4.80 0.32 -12.41
C ASP A 113 3.98 1.48 -11.82
N THR A 114 3.50 2.39 -12.67
CA THR A 114 2.60 3.48 -12.26
C THR A 114 1.34 2.94 -11.60
N MET A 115 0.70 1.94 -12.21
CA MET A 115 -0.49 1.30 -11.65
C MET A 115 -0.20 0.61 -10.32
N SER A 116 0.93 -0.09 -10.21
CA SER A 116 1.34 -0.80 -8.99
C SER A 116 1.59 0.19 -7.85
N ASN A 117 2.28 1.30 -8.12
CA ASN A 117 2.53 2.36 -7.14
C ASN A 117 1.24 3.06 -6.71
N ASP A 118 0.35 3.38 -7.65
CA ASP A 118 -0.96 3.96 -7.34
C ASP A 118 -1.81 2.98 -6.49
N TYR A 119 -1.76 1.69 -6.79
CA TYR A 119 -2.44 0.65 -6.02
C TYR A 119 -1.91 0.58 -4.60
N ILE A 120 -0.58 0.52 -4.40
CA ILE A 120 0.08 0.47 -3.09
C ILE A 120 -0.33 1.67 -2.25
N LYS A 121 -0.22 2.89 -2.81
CA LYS A 121 -0.61 4.13 -2.12
C LYS A 121 -2.08 4.13 -1.71
N ALA A 122 -2.97 3.74 -2.62
CA ALA A 122 -4.40 3.70 -2.33
C ALA A 122 -4.76 2.63 -1.29
N LYS A 123 -4.16 1.43 -1.39
CA LYS A 123 -4.39 0.32 -0.48
C LYS A 123 -3.90 0.65 0.93
N ALA A 124 -2.69 1.20 1.06
CA ALA A 124 -2.09 1.63 2.33
C ALA A 124 -2.85 2.78 3.00
N SER A 125 -3.62 3.55 2.24
CA SER A 125 -4.52 4.60 2.77
C SER A 125 -5.94 4.10 3.02
N LEU A 126 -6.18 2.78 2.94
CA LEU A 126 -7.50 2.14 3.08
C LEU A 126 -8.57 2.71 2.13
N SER A 127 -8.13 3.17 0.95
CA SER A 127 -9.00 3.84 -0.03
C SER A 127 -9.97 2.86 -0.66
N LYS A 128 -11.25 3.25 -0.73
CA LYS A 128 -12.32 2.46 -1.38
C LYS A 128 -12.47 2.79 -2.87
N ILE A 129 -11.35 3.03 -3.57
CA ILE A 129 -11.37 3.41 -4.99
C ILE A 129 -11.47 2.19 -5.91
N PRO A 130 -11.96 2.36 -7.17
CA PRO A 130 -12.06 1.27 -8.14
C PRO A 130 -10.76 0.48 -8.35
N LEU A 131 -9.60 1.14 -8.33
CA LEU A 131 -8.30 0.49 -8.49
C LEU A 131 -8.05 -0.56 -7.40
N VAL A 132 -8.38 -0.27 -6.14
CA VAL A 132 -8.18 -1.22 -5.04
C VAL A 132 -9.25 -2.32 -5.07
N LYS A 133 -10.50 -1.94 -5.33
CA LYS A 133 -11.66 -2.85 -5.27
C LYS A 133 -11.71 -3.86 -6.42
N TYR A 134 -11.41 -3.40 -7.64
CA TYR A 134 -11.65 -4.19 -8.85
C TYR A 134 -10.35 -4.62 -9.54
N SER A 135 -9.18 -4.16 -9.14
CA SER A 135 -7.93 -4.68 -9.71
C SER A 135 -7.72 -6.13 -9.30
N THR A 136 -7.26 -6.96 -10.23
CA THR A 136 -6.85 -8.34 -9.92
C THR A 136 -5.55 -8.38 -9.10
N MET A 137 -4.80 -7.27 -9.04
CA MET A 137 -3.59 -7.15 -8.21
C MET A 137 -3.83 -7.49 -6.74
N GLN A 138 -5.06 -7.29 -6.24
CA GLN A 138 -5.46 -7.65 -4.87
C GLN A 138 -5.23 -9.12 -4.51
N TYR A 139 -5.08 -10.00 -5.50
CA TYR A 139 -4.85 -11.44 -5.31
C TYR A 139 -3.37 -11.83 -5.42
N PHE A 140 -2.49 -10.91 -5.80
CA PHE A 140 -1.12 -11.21 -6.21
C PHE A 140 -0.05 -10.45 -5.41
N HIS A 141 -0.34 -10.06 -4.17
CA HIS A 141 0.62 -9.29 -3.35
C HIS A 141 1.91 -10.06 -3.10
N LYS A 142 1.79 -11.36 -2.82
CA LYS A 142 2.91 -12.26 -2.56
C LYS A 142 3.75 -12.46 -3.83
N GLU A 143 3.09 -12.75 -4.95
CA GLU A 143 3.74 -12.99 -6.24
C GLU A 143 4.45 -11.74 -6.76
N LEU A 144 3.91 -10.56 -6.46
CA LEU A 144 4.53 -9.28 -6.84
C LEU A 144 5.54 -8.76 -5.82
N ASN A 145 5.62 -9.38 -4.64
CA ASN A 145 6.43 -8.91 -3.51
C ASN A 145 6.13 -7.45 -3.12
N ILE A 146 4.85 -7.11 -2.97
CA ILE A 146 4.40 -5.73 -2.67
C ILE A 146 3.77 -5.56 -1.27
N GLN A 147 3.61 -6.64 -0.50
CA GLN A 147 2.97 -6.59 0.81
C GLN A 147 3.75 -5.68 1.78
N ASP A 148 5.06 -5.86 1.89
CA ASP A 148 5.92 -5.01 2.72
C ASP A 148 5.86 -3.53 2.32
N SER A 149 5.74 -3.24 1.02
CA SER A 149 5.59 -1.87 0.51
C SER A 149 4.26 -1.25 0.96
N ILE A 150 3.17 -2.04 0.97
CA ILE A 150 1.86 -1.61 1.45
C ILE A 150 1.93 -1.35 2.95
N ASP A 151 2.48 -2.29 3.73
CA ASP A 151 2.53 -2.21 5.19
C ASP A 151 3.41 -1.03 5.63
N ASN A 152 4.60 -0.85 5.03
CA ASN A 152 5.48 0.30 5.31
C ASN A 152 4.80 1.64 5.01
N GLN A 153 4.07 1.74 3.89
CA GLN A 153 3.36 2.97 3.55
C GLN A 153 2.17 3.20 4.50
N GLN A 154 1.51 2.13 4.96
CA GLN A 154 0.40 2.22 5.90
C GLN A 154 0.88 2.63 7.30
N THR A 155 2.04 2.12 7.75
CA THR A 155 2.72 2.57 8.97
C THR A 155 3.03 4.06 8.91
N LYS A 156 3.60 4.55 7.80
CA LYS A 156 3.81 5.99 7.56
C LYS A 156 2.52 6.79 7.67
N ASN A 157 1.45 6.29 7.05
CA ASN A 157 0.13 6.94 7.11
C ASN A 157 -0.43 6.97 8.55
N ALA A 158 -0.24 5.90 9.32
CA ALA A 158 -0.67 5.82 10.72
C ALA A 158 0.10 6.81 11.60
N ILE A 159 1.44 6.86 11.46
CA ILE A 159 2.29 7.82 12.18
C ILE A 159 1.88 9.27 11.88
N ASN A 160 1.71 9.60 10.60
CA ASN A 160 1.30 10.95 10.19
C ASN A 160 -0.09 11.32 10.74
N GLU A 161 -1.02 10.36 10.76
CA GLU A 161 -2.35 10.56 11.34
C GLU A 161 -2.28 10.77 12.86
N LEU A 162 -1.47 9.98 13.57
CA LEU A 162 -1.25 10.12 15.01
C LEU A 162 -0.66 11.50 15.36
N ILE A 163 0.42 11.91 14.68
CA ILE A 163 1.09 13.18 14.94
C ILE A 163 0.14 14.37 14.70
N SER A 164 -0.69 14.30 13.66
CA SER A 164 -1.56 15.40 13.27
C SER A 164 -2.87 15.44 14.06
N ASN A 165 -3.47 14.27 14.32
CA ASN A 165 -4.87 14.14 14.78
C ASN A 165 -5.02 13.25 16.01
N GLY A 166 -3.94 12.72 16.57
CA GLY A 166 -3.99 11.78 17.69
C GLY A 166 -4.56 10.40 17.33
N LYS A 167 -5.05 9.68 18.34
CA LYS A 167 -5.68 8.35 18.21
C LYS A 167 -7.08 8.42 17.59
N SER A 168 -7.16 8.99 16.38
CA SER A 168 -8.40 9.19 15.64
C SER A 168 -9.01 7.84 15.18
N ASN A 169 -10.29 7.85 14.80
CA ASN A 169 -10.93 6.68 14.17
C ASN A 169 -10.19 6.19 12.91
N LYS A 170 -9.48 7.09 12.22
CA LYS A 170 -8.67 6.75 11.05
C LYS A 170 -7.36 6.10 11.48
N TYR A 171 -6.70 6.62 12.51
CA TYR A 171 -5.51 6.00 13.12
C TYR A 171 -5.80 4.55 13.54
N ASN A 172 -6.86 4.34 14.33
CA ASN A 172 -7.23 3.02 14.83
C ASN A 172 -7.48 2.00 13.70
N LYS A 173 -8.06 2.45 12.58
CA LYS A 173 -8.26 1.61 11.38
C LYS A 173 -6.95 1.26 10.67
N LEU A 174 -6.03 2.23 10.57
CA LEU A 174 -4.71 2.01 9.96
C LEU A 174 -3.88 1.05 10.82
N GLN A 175 -3.84 1.26 12.14
CA GLN A 175 -3.14 0.42 13.11
C GLN A 175 -3.67 -1.02 13.11
N SER A 176 -4.99 -1.21 13.22
CA SER A 176 -5.60 -2.55 13.26
C SER A 176 -5.42 -3.38 11.99
N SER A 177 -5.01 -2.74 10.88
CA SER A 177 -4.78 -3.41 9.60
C SER A 177 -3.29 -3.71 9.35
N LEU A 178 -2.39 -3.38 10.29
CA LEU A 178 -0.95 -3.64 10.19
C LEU A 178 -0.58 -4.99 10.84
N PRO A 179 0.51 -5.62 10.39
CA PRO A 179 1.01 -6.84 11.03
C PRO A 179 1.73 -6.50 12.36
N ASN A 180 1.83 -7.50 13.24
CA ASN A 180 2.28 -7.33 14.63
C ASN A 180 3.66 -6.67 14.74
N GLU A 181 4.59 -7.00 13.85
CA GLU A 181 5.94 -6.44 13.84
C GLU A 181 5.99 -4.92 13.64
N LYS A 182 4.94 -4.33 13.05
CA LYS A 182 4.82 -2.86 12.89
C LYS A 182 4.21 -2.17 14.11
N LEU A 183 3.58 -2.92 15.01
CA LEU A 183 2.89 -2.36 16.18
C LEU A 183 3.88 -1.84 17.24
N ASN A 184 5.05 -2.47 17.39
CA ASN A 184 6.07 -2.00 18.32
C ASN A 184 6.56 -0.59 17.96
N LEU A 185 6.74 -0.30 16.67
CA LEU A 185 7.12 1.03 16.23
C LEU A 185 6.00 2.05 16.51
N LEU A 186 4.74 1.67 16.29
CA LEU A 186 3.61 2.55 16.58
C LEU A 186 3.48 2.83 18.09
N ASP A 187 3.76 1.86 18.95
CA ASP A 187 3.76 2.01 20.41
C ASP A 187 4.79 3.07 20.88
N ASP A 188 5.96 3.13 20.23
CA ASP A 188 6.94 4.19 20.48
C ASP A 188 6.38 5.57 20.10
N TYR A 189 5.76 5.68 18.93
CA TYR A 189 5.11 6.95 18.53
C TYR A 189 3.93 7.33 19.44
N GLU A 190 3.14 6.37 19.89
CA GLU A 190 2.03 6.61 20.84
C GLU A 190 2.56 7.15 22.17
N THR A 191 3.64 6.57 22.69
CA THR A 191 4.30 7.04 23.92
C THR A 191 4.79 8.46 23.77
N LEU A 192 5.49 8.76 22.66
CA LEU A 192 5.98 10.11 22.39
C LEU A 192 4.83 11.12 22.23
N TYR A 193 3.74 10.70 21.58
CA TYR A 193 2.55 11.53 21.38
C TYR A 193 1.83 11.84 22.70
N GLU A 194 1.62 10.82 23.55
CA GLU A 194 1.00 10.98 24.86
C GLU A 194 1.84 11.93 25.72
N PHE A 195 3.15 11.69 25.81
CA PHE A 195 4.04 12.58 26.55
C PHE A 195 4.00 14.01 26.02
N LYS A 196 4.08 14.19 24.69
CA LYS A 196 3.94 15.49 24.02
C LYS A 196 2.63 16.18 24.40
N SER A 197 1.53 15.44 24.53
CA SER A 197 0.21 16.00 24.84
C SER A 197 0.05 16.44 26.29
N LEU A 198 0.90 15.93 27.19
CA LEU A 198 0.87 16.24 28.62
C LEU A 198 1.84 17.36 29.02
N THR A 199 2.90 17.61 28.23
CA THR A 199 3.89 18.65 28.54
C THR A 199 3.37 20.05 28.24
N ASP A 200 3.60 20.99 29.15
CA ASP A 200 3.35 22.42 28.93
C ASP A 200 4.46 23.09 28.08
N TYR A 201 5.60 22.42 27.93
CA TYR A 201 6.71 22.92 27.13
C TYR A 201 6.47 22.74 25.64
N PRO A 202 6.95 23.67 24.78
CA PRO A 202 6.97 23.47 23.34
C PRO A 202 7.67 22.15 22.99
N ALA A 203 6.94 21.28 22.31
CA ALA A 203 7.44 19.95 21.97
C ALA A 203 6.98 19.50 20.59
N LYS A 204 7.85 18.77 19.88
CA LYS A 204 7.55 18.18 18.56
C LYS A 204 8.17 16.80 18.44
N ILE A 205 7.45 15.88 17.80
CA ILE A 205 7.99 14.57 17.47
C ILE A 205 8.84 14.71 16.21
N ASN A 206 10.10 14.30 16.28
CA ASN A 206 10.97 14.15 15.14
C ASN A 206 10.83 12.74 14.58
N SER A 207 10.47 12.66 13.30
CA SER A 207 10.25 11.42 12.57
C SER A 207 11.05 11.36 11.26
N ASN A 208 12.18 12.07 11.20
CA ASN A 208 13.05 12.07 10.02
C ASN A 208 13.63 10.66 9.76
N ASP A 209 14.06 10.00 10.83
CA ASP A 209 14.24 8.56 10.86
C ASP A 209 12.96 7.95 11.45
N ILE A 210 12.22 7.22 10.62
CA ILE A 210 10.93 6.65 11.04
C ILE A 210 11.10 5.54 12.06
N ASP A 211 12.25 4.83 12.03
CA ASP A 211 12.49 3.67 12.88
C ASP A 211 13.09 4.08 14.24
N ASN A 212 13.55 5.33 14.36
CA ASN A 212 14.16 5.87 15.59
C ASN A 212 13.55 7.25 15.95
N PRO A 213 12.25 7.31 16.28
CA PRO A 213 11.62 8.58 16.62
C PRO A 213 12.06 9.10 17.99
N PHE A 214 12.00 10.42 18.15
CA PHE A 214 12.22 11.07 19.44
C PHE A 214 11.38 12.34 19.58
N LEU A 215 11.16 12.75 20.82
CA LEU A 215 10.49 14.00 21.17
C LEU A 215 11.54 15.07 21.44
N GLU A 216 11.48 16.16 20.69
CA GLU A 216 12.22 17.40 20.98
C GLU A 216 11.36 18.25 21.92
N VAL A 217 11.91 18.62 23.08
CA VAL A 217 11.25 19.49 24.07
C VAL A 217 12.12 20.71 24.34
N GLU A 218 11.53 21.90 24.33
CA GLU A 218 12.21 23.15 24.68
C GLU A 218 11.81 23.62 26.08
N LYS A 219 12.74 23.59 27.02
CA LYS A 219 12.54 24.00 28.41
C LYS A 219 13.63 24.98 28.83
N ASN A 220 13.25 26.15 29.33
CA ASN A 220 14.18 27.18 29.82
C ASN A 220 15.30 27.54 28.82
N ASN A 221 14.94 27.75 27.54
CA ASN A 221 15.87 28.02 26.42
C ASN A 221 16.90 26.91 26.17
N LYS A 222 16.62 25.67 26.61
CA LYS A 222 17.42 24.48 26.33
C LYS A 222 16.59 23.46 25.58
N HIS A 223 17.22 22.76 24.65
CA HIS A 223 16.61 21.66 23.90
C HIS A 223 16.95 20.32 24.53
N PHE A 224 15.94 19.48 24.68
CA PHE A 224 16.04 18.12 25.18
C PHE A 224 15.50 17.15 24.15
N THR A 225 16.09 15.95 24.13
CA THR A 225 15.66 14.85 23.26
C THR A 225 15.26 13.68 24.15
N LEU A 226 14.01 13.23 24.00
CA LEU A 226 13.46 12.11 24.75
C LEU A 226 13.09 10.98 23.80
N SER A 227 13.59 9.78 24.05
CA SER A 227 13.18 8.59 23.32
C SER A 227 11.98 7.92 23.99
N ALA A 228 11.21 7.12 23.25
CA ALA A 228 10.12 6.35 23.85
C ALA A 228 10.65 5.39 24.92
N LEU A 229 11.80 4.75 24.67
CA LEU A 229 12.45 3.84 25.60
C LEU A 229 12.81 4.52 26.93
N THR A 230 13.39 5.72 26.89
CA THR A 230 13.74 6.46 28.12
C THR A 230 12.50 6.86 28.91
N ILE A 231 11.44 7.29 28.23
CA ILE A 231 10.16 7.64 28.86
C ILE A 231 9.53 6.41 29.52
N LYS A 232 9.53 5.25 28.85
CA LYS A 232 8.99 3.99 29.37
C LYS A 232 9.77 3.45 30.57
N ASN A 233 11.10 3.58 30.56
CA ASN A 233 11.97 3.03 31.61
C ASN A 233 12.07 3.93 32.84
N GLU A 234 12.00 5.26 32.67
CA GLU A 234 12.12 6.23 33.76
C GLU A 234 10.93 7.22 33.80
N PRO A 235 9.68 6.74 33.87
CA PRO A 235 8.50 7.60 33.70
C PRO A 235 8.42 8.69 34.77
N GLU A 236 8.67 8.36 36.04
CA GLU A 236 8.60 9.32 37.16
C GLU A 236 9.57 10.49 37.01
N LYS A 237 10.80 10.21 36.56
CA LYS A 237 11.82 11.22 36.31
C LYS A 237 11.36 12.16 35.19
N HIS A 238 10.90 11.60 34.08
CA HIS A 238 10.45 12.41 32.95
C HIS A 238 9.19 13.20 33.25
N VAL A 239 8.24 12.63 34.00
CA VAL A 239 7.06 13.33 34.53
C VAL A 239 7.54 14.51 35.37
N LYS A 240 8.39 14.31 36.37
CA LYS A 240 8.90 15.39 37.24
C LYS A 240 9.68 16.46 36.46
N ASP A 241 10.48 16.03 35.49
CA ASP A 241 11.38 16.93 34.75
C ASP A 241 10.66 17.71 33.65
N PHE A 242 9.56 17.21 33.08
CA PHE A 242 8.96 17.79 31.87
C PHE A 242 7.44 17.96 31.93
N LEU A 243 6.76 17.35 32.88
CA LEU A 243 5.33 17.56 33.13
C LEU A 243 5.21 18.36 34.43
N ASN A 244 4.45 19.45 34.45
CA ASN A 244 4.20 20.21 35.68
C ASN A 244 3.23 19.44 36.58
N TYR A 245 3.64 18.26 37.03
CA TYR A 245 2.84 17.35 37.85
C TYR A 245 3.26 17.53 39.31
N ASP A 246 2.60 18.45 40.01
CA ASP A 246 2.78 18.63 41.46
C ASP A 246 2.07 17.48 42.21
N ILE A 247 2.86 16.53 42.70
CA ILE A 247 2.41 15.41 43.55
C ILE A 247 1.72 15.91 44.84
N GLU A 248 1.97 17.16 45.26
CA GLU A 248 1.35 17.74 46.46
C GLU A 248 -0.17 17.94 46.35
N ASN A 249 -0.73 18.03 45.13
CA ASN A 249 -2.17 18.26 44.94
C ASN A 249 -3.06 17.01 45.12
N GLU A 250 -2.50 15.79 45.15
CA GLU A 250 -3.28 14.57 45.44
C GLU A 250 -3.41 14.28 46.93
N LYS A 251 -2.43 14.66 47.76
CA LYS A 251 -2.53 14.50 49.23
C LYS A 251 -3.68 15.29 49.86
N ASN A 252 -4.21 16.28 49.17
CA ASN A 252 -5.37 17.06 49.61
C ASN A 252 -6.71 16.57 49.05
N LYS A 253 -6.76 15.56 48.17
CA LYS A 253 -8.02 15.01 47.64
C LYS A 253 -8.58 13.82 48.43
N ASP A 254 -7.76 13.15 49.22
CA ASP A 254 -8.20 12.04 50.08
C ASP A 254 -8.86 12.50 51.40
N ILE A 255 -8.95 13.82 51.65
CA ILE A 255 -9.58 14.37 52.87
C ILE A 255 -11.07 14.69 52.65
N ASP A 256 -11.54 14.80 51.40
CA ASP A 256 -12.92 15.20 51.07
C ASP A 256 -13.86 14.02 50.71
N LEU A 257 -13.47 12.76 50.97
CA LEU A 257 -14.31 11.58 50.73
C LEU A 257 -14.91 10.93 51.98
N ASP A 258 -14.74 11.54 53.16
CA ASP A 258 -15.48 11.16 54.37
C ASP A 258 -16.58 12.21 54.67
N LEU A 259 -17.71 12.12 53.96
CA LEU A 259 -19.03 12.63 54.39
C LEU A 259 -20.17 11.78 53.82
#